data_AF-A0A349DJ20-F1
#
_entry.id   AF-A0A349DJ20-F1
#
_cell.length_a   1.000
_cell.length_b   1.000
_cell.length_c   1.000
_cell.angle_alpha   90.00
_cell.angle_beta   90.00
_cell.angle_gamma   90.00
#
_symmetry.space_group_name_H-M   'P 1'
#
loop_
_entity.id
_entity.type
_entity.pdbx_description
1 polymer ?
#
loop_
_entity_poly.entity_id
_entity_poly.type
_entity_poly.pdbx_seq_one_letter_code
_entity_poly.pdbx_strand_id
1 'polypeptide(L)'
;MPENNQKNKSLIESLAELSKDDPAFRREMDVLFIETLQEFMIAFQQGMQQANLDTLSFAIHKIKFAVQIYGIQTLYNEAERGRQLVQQKRQTPQAVQQVIAQVNQLCQQQIGHLKKQLGKA
;
A
#
# COMPACT_ATOMS: atom_id res chain seq x y z
N MET A 1 40.21 1.59 -13.42
CA MET A 1 39.05 1.11 -14.19
C MET A 1 37.89 0.99 -13.21
N PRO A 2 36.73 1.62 -13.47
CA PRO A 2 35.71 1.81 -12.45
C PRO A 2 35.07 0.48 -12.06
N GLU A 3 34.88 0.33 -10.76
CA GLU A 3 34.37 -0.86 -10.09
C GLU A 3 32.94 -1.18 -10.52
N ASN A 4 32.72 -2.43 -10.90
CA ASN A 4 31.44 -3.00 -11.29
C ASN A 4 30.56 -3.16 -10.04
N ASN A 5 29.99 -2.06 -9.56
CA ASN A 5 29.18 -1.99 -8.34
C ASN A 5 27.67 -2.13 -8.67
N GLN A 6 27.33 -2.97 -9.64
CA GLN A 6 25.95 -3.44 -9.83
C GLN A 6 25.60 -4.43 -8.70
N LYS A 7 25.50 -3.90 -7.47
CA LYS A 7 24.83 -4.56 -6.36
C LYS A 7 23.44 -4.98 -6.85
N ASN A 8 23.05 -6.22 -6.55
CA ASN A 8 21.72 -6.78 -6.77
C ASN A 8 20.62 -5.80 -6.30
N LYS A 9 20.20 -4.89 -7.16
CA LYS A 9 19.04 -4.05 -6.92
C LYS A 9 17.84 -4.97 -6.94
N SER A 10 17.03 -4.91 -5.91
CA SER A 10 15.74 -5.59 -5.87
C SER A 10 14.91 -5.14 -7.08
N LEU A 11 14.02 -6.00 -7.57
CA LEU A 11 13.07 -5.64 -8.64
C LEU A 11 12.34 -4.32 -8.32
N ILE A 12 12.10 -4.05 -7.04
CA ILE A 12 11.47 -2.85 -6.52
C ILE A 12 12.30 -1.60 -6.79
N GLU A 13 13.60 -1.64 -6.52
CA GLU A 13 14.52 -0.53 -6.78
C GLU A 13 14.67 -0.29 -8.28
N SER A 14 14.73 -1.35 -9.08
CA SER A 14 14.81 -1.25 -10.54
C SER A 14 13.55 -0.62 -11.16
N LEU A 15 12.35 -1.01 -10.69
CA LEU A 15 11.09 -0.42 -11.15
C LEU A 15 10.95 1.04 -10.70
N ALA A 16 11.39 1.36 -9.48
CA ALA A 16 11.41 2.74 -8.99
C ALA A 16 12.37 3.63 -9.78
N GLU A 17 13.54 3.12 -10.19
CA GLU A 17 14.49 3.84 -11.04
C GLU A 17 13.94 4.06 -12.45
N LEU A 18 13.40 3.01 -13.10
CA LEU A 18 12.79 3.13 -14.43
C LEU A 18 11.67 4.19 -14.46
N SER A 19 10.91 4.30 -13.37
CA SER A 19 9.84 5.30 -13.25
C SER A 19 10.32 6.75 -13.12
N LYS A 20 11.61 6.99 -12.88
CA LYS A 20 12.17 8.35 -12.82
C LYS A 20 12.52 8.89 -14.21
N ASP A 21 12.99 8.00 -15.07
CA ASP A 21 13.52 8.35 -16.39
C ASP A 21 12.47 8.22 -17.51
N ASP A 22 11.35 7.55 -17.25
CA ASP A 22 10.22 7.42 -18.18
C ASP A 22 8.89 7.94 -17.56
N PRO A 23 8.47 9.17 -17.92
CA PRO A 23 7.21 9.74 -17.45
C PRO A 23 5.95 8.99 -17.90
N ALA A 24 5.97 8.26 -19.02
CA ALA A 24 4.82 7.48 -19.46
C ALA A 24 4.67 6.23 -18.60
N PHE A 25 5.77 5.50 -18.39
CA PHE A 25 5.81 4.36 -17.47
C PHE A 25 5.42 4.75 -16.03
N ARG A 26 5.88 5.93 -15.57
CA ARG A 26 5.47 6.45 -14.26
C ARG A 26 3.96 6.62 -14.13
N ARG A 27 3.29 7.14 -15.16
CA ARG A 27 1.82 7.30 -15.12
C ARG A 27 1.11 5.96 -15.06
N GLU A 28 1.58 4.96 -15.78
CA GLU A 28 1.02 3.60 -15.72
C GLU A 28 1.17 3.01 -14.31
N MET A 29 2.35 3.19 -13.69
CA MET A 29 2.59 2.78 -12.31
C MET A 29 1.68 3.51 -11.30
N ASP A 30 1.44 4.81 -11.50
CA ASP A 30 0.53 5.59 -10.64
C ASP A 30 -0.92 5.09 -10.77
N VAL A 31 -1.37 4.73 -12.00
CA VAL A 31 -2.71 4.15 -12.24
C VAL A 31 -2.86 2.78 -11.57
N LEU A 32 -1.93 1.86 -11.83
CA LEU A 32 -1.93 0.52 -11.22
C LEU A 32 -1.93 0.61 -9.69
N PHE A 33 -1.21 1.58 -9.14
CA PHE A 33 -1.15 1.79 -7.71
C PHE A 33 -2.47 2.31 -7.14
N ILE A 34 -3.16 3.23 -7.82
CA ILE A 34 -4.50 3.68 -7.42
C ILE A 34 -5.45 2.47 -7.34
N GLU A 35 -5.45 1.61 -8.35
CA GLU A 35 -6.28 0.40 -8.39
C GLU A 35 -5.91 -0.55 -7.24
N THR A 36 -4.62 -0.76 -7.01
CA THR A 36 -4.11 -1.59 -5.91
C THR A 36 -4.57 -1.08 -4.55
N LEU A 37 -4.52 0.23 -4.31
CA LEU A 37 -5.00 0.82 -3.06
C LEU A 37 -6.52 0.66 -2.88
N GLN A 38 -7.29 0.78 -3.96
CA GLN A 38 -8.74 0.59 -3.92
C GLN A 38 -9.12 -0.86 -3.61
N GLU A 39 -8.49 -1.84 -4.27
CA GLU A 39 -8.66 -3.26 -3.96
C GLU A 39 -8.28 -3.57 -2.50
N PHE A 40 -7.15 -3.01 -2.06
CA PHE A 40 -6.67 -3.20 -0.70
C PHE A 40 -7.66 -2.69 0.34
N MET A 41 -8.22 -1.49 0.18
CA MET A 41 -9.22 -0.95 1.12
C MET A 41 -10.39 -1.91 1.30
N ILE A 42 -10.91 -2.47 0.20
CA ILE A 42 -12.03 -3.41 0.21
C ILE A 42 -11.64 -4.69 0.95
N ALA A 43 -10.51 -5.30 0.58
CA ALA A 43 -10.04 -6.54 1.19
C ALA A 43 -9.69 -6.37 2.67
N PHE A 44 -9.05 -5.25 3.04
CA PHE A 44 -8.70 -4.94 4.42
C PHE A 44 -9.95 -4.73 5.29
N GLN A 45 -10.92 -3.96 4.80
CA GLN A 45 -12.19 -3.77 5.50
C GLN A 45 -12.91 -5.10 5.71
N GLN A 46 -13.01 -5.94 4.68
CA GLN A 46 -13.62 -7.28 4.79
C GLN A 46 -12.88 -8.15 5.79
N GLY A 47 -11.54 -8.20 5.71
CA GLY A 47 -10.71 -8.97 6.63
C GLY A 47 -10.86 -8.53 8.09
N MET A 48 -10.94 -7.23 8.34
CA MET A 48 -11.18 -6.69 9.68
C MET A 48 -12.58 -7.02 10.20
N GLN A 49 -13.63 -6.87 9.37
CA GLN A 49 -15.01 -7.14 9.76
C GLN A 49 -15.28 -8.62 10.02
N GLN A 50 -14.63 -9.50 9.26
CA GLN A 50 -14.78 -10.95 9.35
C GLN A 50 -13.75 -11.60 10.28
N ALA A 51 -12.86 -10.81 10.90
CA ALA A 51 -11.72 -11.31 11.66
C ALA A 51 -10.87 -12.35 10.89
N ASN A 52 -10.76 -12.19 9.56
CA ASN A 52 -10.09 -13.14 8.67
C ASN A 52 -8.61 -12.76 8.48
N LEU A 53 -7.73 -13.47 9.19
CA LEU A 53 -6.28 -13.23 9.15
C LEU A 53 -5.65 -13.51 7.78
N ASP A 54 -6.19 -14.45 7.01
CA ASP A 54 -5.65 -14.80 5.69
C ASP A 54 -5.94 -13.66 4.70
N THR A 55 -7.18 -13.16 4.71
CA THR A 55 -7.57 -11.98 3.90
C THR A 55 -6.74 -10.76 4.27
N LEU A 56 -6.52 -10.50 5.57
CA LEU A 56 -5.68 -9.38 6.02
C LEU A 56 -4.23 -9.54 5.60
N SER A 57 -3.65 -10.74 5.78
CA SER A 57 -2.26 -11.01 5.40
C SER A 57 -2.05 -10.86 3.91
N PHE A 58 -2.99 -11.35 3.11
CA PHE A 58 -2.96 -11.19 1.65
C PHE A 58 -3.08 -9.73 1.22
N ALA A 59 -4.03 -8.98 1.80
CA ALA A 59 -4.22 -7.56 1.51
C ALA A 59 -2.96 -6.74 1.85
N ILE A 60 -2.40 -6.95 3.04
CA ILE A 60 -1.18 -6.25 3.49
C ILE A 60 0.02 -6.62 2.61
N HIS A 61 0.14 -7.88 2.21
CA HIS A 61 1.20 -8.32 1.31
C HIS A 61 1.12 -7.62 -0.06
N LYS A 62 -0.10 -7.50 -0.63
CA LYS A 62 -0.33 -6.79 -1.90
C LYS A 62 0.17 -5.34 -1.86
N ILE A 63 -0.03 -4.62 -0.76
CA ILE A 63 0.38 -3.21 -0.67
C ILE A 63 1.83 -3.01 -0.22
N LYS A 64 2.55 -4.05 0.18
CA LYS A 64 3.94 -3.93 0.67
C LYS A 64 4.85 -3.27 -0.38
N PHE A 65 4.72 -3.68 -1.63
CA PHE A 65 5.45 -3.11 -2.77
C PHE A 65 5.12 -1.63 -2.98
N ALA A 66 3.83 -1.35 -3.00
CA ALA A 66 3.25 -0.03 -3.10
C ALA A 66 3.81 0.93 -2.03
N VAL A 67 3.85 0.47 -0.78
CA VAL A 67 4.36 1.25 0.35
C VAL A 67 5.82 1.63 0.18
N GLN A 68 6.64 0.72 -0.32
CA GLN A 68 8.08 0.94 -0.50
C GLN A 68 8.38 1.95 -1.62
N ILE A 69 7.69 1.86 -2.75
CA ILE A 69 7.92 2.77 -3.89
C ILE A 69 7.45 4.19 -3.58
N TYR A 70 6.29 4.34 -2.95
CA TYR A 70 5.66 5.64 -2.74
C TYR A 70 5.93 6.23 -1.34
N GLY A 71 6.74 5.56 -0.52
CA GLY A 71 7.15 6.06 0.79
C GLY A 71 6.02 6.17 1.82
N ILE A 72 4.92 5.42 1.67
CA ILE A 72 3.74 5.52 2.54
C ILE A 72 3.79 4.55 3.73
N GLN A 73 4.93 4.45 4.40
CA GLN A 73 5.19 3.46 5.47
C GLN A 73 4.14 3.48 6.59
N THR A 74 3.56 4.64 6.87
CA THR A 74 2.46 4.80 7.84
C THR A 74 1.26 3.92 7.50
N LEU A 75 0.90 3.77 6.21
CA LEU A 75 -0.21 2.91 5.79
C LEU A 75 0.05 1.45 6.16
N TYR A 76 1.27 0.97 5.91
CA TYR A 76 1.65 -0.41 6.23
C TYR A 76 1.58 -0.66 7.74
N ASN A 77 2.09 0.27 8.54
CA ASN A 77 2.11 0.13 10.00
C ASN A 77 0.69 0.06 10.57
N GLU A 78 -0.23 0.91 10.10
CA GLU A 78 -1.64 0.86 10.54
C GLU A 78 -2.35 -0.41 10.07
N ALA A 79 -2.05 -0.90 8.87
CA ALA A 79 -2.63 -2.16 8.38
C ALA A 79 -2.13 -3.37 9.20
N GLU A 80 -0.83 -3.43 9.51
CA GLU A 80 -0.25 -4.45 10.39
C GLU A 80 -0.82 -4.37 11.82
N ARG A 81 -1.05 -3.16 12.34
CA ARG A 81 -1.76 -2.98 13.63
C ARG A 81 -3.15 -3.59 13.59
N GLY A 82 -3.91 -3.41 12.50
CA GLY A 82 -5.20 -4.07 12.30
C GLY A 82 -5.10 -5.60 12.35
N ARG A 83 -4.13 -6.17 11.61
CA ARG A 83 -3.87 -7.62 11.65
C ARG A 83 -3.53 -8.10 13.06
N GLN A 84 -2.71 -7.37 13.80
CA GLN A 84 -2.34 -7.73 15.17
C GLN A 84 -3.52 -7.69 16.13
N LEU A 85 -4.43 -6.70 16.02
CA LEU A 85 -5.68 -6.68 16.79
C LEU A 85 -6.49 -7.94 16.55
N VAL A 86 -6.57 -8.36 15.28
CA VAL A 86 -7.30 -9.57 14.90
C VAL A 86 -6.64 -10.82 15.47
N GLN A 87 -5.33 -10.93 15.31
CA GLN A 87 -4.53 -12.06 15.79
C GLN A 87 -4.60 -12.22 17.32
N GLN A 88 -4.58 -11.11 18.06
CA GLN A 88 -4.65 -11.11 19.52
C GLN A 88 -6.08 -11.28 20.06
N LYS A 89 -7.09 -11.38 19.19
CA LYS A 89 -8.51 -11.41 19.55
C LYS A 89 -8.93 -10.21 20.43
N ARG A 90 -8.30 -9.05 20.21
CA ARG A 90 -8.56 -7.78 20.93
C ARG A 90 -9.46 -6.83 20.15
N GLN A 91 -10.23 -7.37 19.21
CA GLN A 91 -11.10 -6.60 18.34
C GLN A 91 -12.34 -6.18 19.12
N THR A 92 -12.50 -4.87 19.34
CA THR A 92 -13.79 -4.28 19.70
C THR A 92 -14.38 -3.59 18.46
N PRO A 93 -15.72 -3.44 18.37
CA PRO A 93 -16.33 -2.72 17.25
C PRO A 93 -15.70 -1.33 17.01
N GLN A 94 -15.40 -0.61 18.10
CA GLN A 94 -14.77 0.71 18.04
C GLN A 94 -13.32 0.62 17.51
N ALA A 95 -12.51 -0.31 18.00
CA ALA A 95 -11.13 -0.46 17.56
C ALA A 95 -11.06 -0.87 16.07
N VAL A 96 -11.95 -1.77 15.65
CA VAL A 96 -12.07 -2.19 14.24
C VAL A 96 -12.43 -1.00 13.36
N GLN A 97 -13.45 -0.21 13.72
CA GLN A 97 -13.85 0.97 12.97
C GLN A 97 -12.74 2.03 12.89
N GLN A 98 -12.03 2.27 14.00
CA GLN A 98 -10.93 3.24 14.03
C GLN A 98 -9.79 2.85 13.08
N VAL A 99 -9.37 1.59 13.10
CA VAL A 99 -8.29 1.12 12.22
C VAL A 99 -8.72 1.14 10.76
N ILE A 100 -9.93 0.67 10.44
CA ILE A 100 -10.47 0.75 9.07
C ILE A 100 -10.51 2.21 8.60
N ALA A 101 -10.99 3.13 9.43
CA ALA A 101 -11.07 4.55 9.09
C ALA A 101 -9.68 5.17 8.83
N GLN A 102 -8.69 4.88 9.70
CA GLN A 102 -7.32 5.37 9.53
C GLN A 102 -6.68 4.84 8.24
N VAL A 103 -6.81 3.54 7.98
CA VAL A 103 -6.27 2.91 6.75
C VAL A 103 -6.95 3.48 5.51
N ASN A 104 -8.28 3.59 5.51
CA ASN A 104 -9.03 4.17 4.39
C ASN A 104 -8.64 5.63 4.13
N GLN A 105 -8.48 6.44 5.18
CA GLN A 105 -8.05 7.83 5.05
C GLN A 105 -6.66 7.93 4.41
N LEU A 106 -5.69 7.12 4.85
CA LEU A 106 -4.34 7.11 4.28
C LEU A 106 -4.35 6.70 2.80
N CYS A 107 -5.12 5.68 2.45
CA CYS A 107 -5.30 5.27 1.05
C CYS A 107 -5.92 6.40 0.21
N GLN A 108 -7.01 7.03 0.70
CA GLN A 108 -7.68 8.11 -0.02
C GLN A 108 -6.79 9.33 -0.22
N GLN A 109 -6.00 9.70 0.79
CA GLN A 109 -5.02 10.79 0.68
C GLN A 109 -4.00 10.51 -0.44
N GLN A 110 -3.46 9.29 -0.47
CA GLN A 110 -2.48 8.91 -1.48
C GLN A 110 -3.11 8.82 -2.88
N ILE A 111 -4.30 8.23 -3.01
CA ILE A 111 -5.04 8.19 -4.28
C ILE A 111 -5.31 9.61 -4.78
N GLY A 112 -5.75 10.52 -3.90
CA GLY A 112 -5.99 11.91 -4.26
C GLY A 112 -4.72 12.62 -4.74
N HIS A 113 -3.58 12.37 -4.09
CA HIS A 113 -2.30 12.90 -4.52
C HIS A 113 -1.90 12.41 -5.92
N LEU A 114 -2.01 11.10 -6.17
CA LEU A 114 -1.68 10.52 -7.47
C LEU A 114 -2.64 10.95 -8.57
N LYS A 115 -3.94 11.04 -8.30
CA LYS A 115 -4.92 11.58 -9.27
C LYS A 115 -4.60 13.03 -9.67
N LYS A 116 -4.18 13.86 -8.71
CA LYS A 116 -3.73 15.23 -9.01
C LYS A 116 -2.49 15.24 -9.91
N GLN A 117 -1.51 14.37 -9.65
CA GLN A 117 -0.33 14.23 -10.51
C GLN A 117 -0.69 13.78 -11.93
N LEU A 118 -1.71 12.93 -12.07
CA LEU A 118 -2.22 12.46 -13.35
C LEU A 118 -3.14 13.47 -14.07
N GLY A 119 -3.47 14.61 -13.47
CA GLY A 119 -4.42 15.57 -14.02
C GLY A 119 -5.87 15.08 -14.02
N LYS A 120 -6.20 14.12 -13.15
CA LYS A 120 -7.52 13.48 -13.01
C LYS A 120 -8.26 13.89 -11.72
N ALA A 121 -7.99 15.11 -11.24
CA ALA A 121 -8.52 15.64 -9.98
C ALA A 121 -9.98 16.09 -10.10
#